data_AF-A0A428Z0Z6-F1
#
_entry.id   AF-A0A428Z0Z6-F1
#
_cell.length_a   1.000
_cell.length_b   1.000
_cell.length_c   1.000
_cell.angle_alpha   90.00
_cell.angle_beta   90.00
_cell.angle_gamma   90.00
#
_symmetry.space_group_name_H-M   'P 1'
#
loop_
_entity.id
_entity.type
_entity.pdbx_description
1 polymer ?
#
loop_
_entity_poly.entity_id
_entity_poly.type
_entity_poly.pdbx_seq_one_letter_code
_entity_poly.pdbx_strand_id
1 'polypeptide(L)' 'MLPFMSRFVEDIRQARVQGRLPDRFRSANIRRACPGWAEHTYGVFLPKHRIGNPGGYTPYFEQHDDGSYSLIELKRHK' A
#
# COMPACT_ATOMS: atom_id res chain seq x y z
N MET A 1 10.53 20.00 -2.02
CA MET A 1 9.23 19.57 -2.57
C MET A 1 8.96 18.17 -2.04
N LEU A 2 8.00 18.00 -1.13
CA LEU A 2 7.67 16.67 -0.61
C LEU A 2 7.01 15.86 -1.74
N PRO A 3 7.38 14.59 -1.96
CA PRO A 3 6.73 13.77 -2.98
C PRO A 3 5.24 13.67 -2.64
N PHE A 4 4.37 14.03 -3.59
CA PHE A 4 2.94 13.84 -3.45
C PHE A 4 2.67 12.34 -3.27
N MET A 5 2.35 11.93 -2.03
CA MET A 5 1.94 10.56 -1.76
C MET A 5 0.57 10.32 -2.40
N SER A 6 0.40 9.15 -3.03
CA SER A 6 -0.89 8.75 -3.58
C SER A 6 -1.96 8.75 -2.49
N ARG A 7 -3.14 9.31 -2.79
CA ARG A 7 -4.31 9.27 -1.90
C ARG A 7 -4.66 7.84 -1.48
N PHE A 8 -4.48 6.86 -2.37
CA PHE A 8 -4.74 5.46 -2.04
C PHE A 8 -3.78 4.91 -0.98
N VAL A 9 -2.51 5.34 -1.01
CA VAL A 9 -1.53 4.97 0.02
C VAL A 9 -1.89 5.61 1.34
N GLU A 10 -2.36 6.86 1.34
CA GLU A 10 -2.80 7.53 2.57
C GLU A 10 -4.00 6.81 3.20
N ASP A 11 -4.99 6.42 2.40
CA ASP A 11 -6.13 5.64 2.90
C ASP A 11 -5.67 4.31 3.55
N ILE A 12 -4.72 3.60 2.93
CA ILE A 12 -4.11 2.38 3.49
C ILE A 12 -3.38 2.69 4.81
N ARG A 13 -2.61 3.78 4.88
CA ARG A 13 -1.91 4.21 6.11
C ARG A 13 -2.90 4.52 7.23
N GLN A 14 -3.95 5.26 6.95
CA GLN A 14 -4.98 5.59 7.94
C GLN A 14 -5.70 4.33 8.43
N ALA A 15 -6.03 3.41 7.53
CA ALA A 15 -6.63 2.12 7.91
C ALA A 15 -5.71 1.29 8.83
N ARG A 16 -4.38 1.35 8.62
CA ARG A 16 -3.39 0.72 9.50
C ARG A 16 -3.35 1.37 10.88
N VAL A 17 -3.24 2.70 10.93
CA VAL A 17 -3.20 3.47 12.19
C VAL A 17 -4.47 3.25 13.02
N GLN A 18 -5.61 3.12 12.36
CA GLN A 18 -6.91 2.85 13.02
C GLN A 18 -7.14 1.37 13.37
N GLY A 19 -6.21 0.47 13.05
CA GLY A 19 -6.35 -0.97 13.32
C GLY A 19 -7.34 -1.71 12.41
N ARG A 20 -7.82 -1.07 11.32
CA ARG A 20 -8.74 -1.69 10.34
C ARG A 20 -8.02 -2.57 9.32
N LEU A 21 -6.71 -2.37 9.15
CA LEU A 21 -5.85 -3.16 8.28
C LEU A 21 -4.69 -3.78 9.09
N PRO A 22 -4.48 -5.11 9.04
CA PRO A 22 -3.33 -5.75 9.70
C PRO A 22 -1.98 -5.29 9.11
N ASP A 23 -0.89 -5.62 9.81
CA ASP A 23 0.50 -5.29 9.40
C ASP A 23 0.85 -5.88 8.05
N ARG A 24 0.42 -7.13 7.84
CA ARG A 24 0.52 -7.85 6.59
C ARG A 24 -0.86 -8.01 5.99
N PHE A 25 -1.03 -7.60 4.75
CA PHE A 25 -2.33 -7.56 4.10
C PHE A 25 -2.27 -8.03 2.64
N ARG A 26 -3.42 -8.49 2.15
CA ARG A 26 -3.68 -8.73 0.72
C ARG A 26 -4.64 -7.68 0.19
N SER A 27 -4.80 -7.63 -1.13
CA SER A 27 -5.76 -6.75 -1.81
C SER A 27 -7.18 -6.84 -1.23
N ALA A 28 -7.63 -8.05 -0.89
CA ALA A 28 -8.94 -8.27 -0.26
C ALA A 28 -9.08 -7.57 1.10
N ASN A 29 -8.02 -7.53 1.92
CA ASN A 29 -8.05 -6.80 3.19
C ASN A 29 -8.17 -5.30 2.94
N ILE A 30 -7.45 -4.76 1.95
CA ILE A 30 -7.53 -3.35 1.58
C ILE A 30 -8.90 -3.01 1.03
N ARG A 31 -9.51 -3.85 0.19
CA ARG A 31 -10.86 -3.61 -0.33
C ARG A 31 -11.89 -3.47 0.79
N ARG A 32 -11.77 -4.30 1.84
CA ARG A 32 -12.64 -4.24 3.02
C ARG A 32 -12.35 -3.02 3.90
N ALA A 33 -11.09 -2.68 4.10
CA ALA A 33 -10.68 -1.59 4.99
C ALA A 33 -10.77 -0.20 4.34
N CYS A 34 -10.59 -0.10 3.02
CA CYS A 34 -10.56 1.13 2.25
C CYS A 34 -11.48 1.01 1.02
N PRO A 35 -12.82 0.93 1.20
CA PRO A 35 -13.76 0.85 0.09
C PRO A 35 -13.81 2.16 -0.70
N GLY A 36 -14.35 2.13 -1.93
CA GLY A 36 -14.57 3.32 -2.75
C GLY A 36 -13.57 3.54 -3.89
N TRP A 37 -12.63 2.62 -4.09
CA TRP A 37 -11.72 2.63 -5.24
C TRP A 37 -12.23 1.72 -6.35
N ALA A 38 -11.80 1.99 -7.59
CA ALA A 38 -12.12 1.14 -8.73
C ALA A 38 -11.61 -0.30 -8.49
N GLU A 39 -12.39 -1.31 -8.88
CA GLU A 39 -12.06 -2.72 -8.65
C GLU A 39 -10.66 -3.09 -9.16
N HIS A 40 -10.28 -2.56 -10.32
CA HIS A 40 -8.96 -2.79 -10.91
C HIS A 40 -7.81 -2.27 -10.02
N THR A 41 -8.00 -1.16 -9.29
CA THR A 41 -6.99 -0.58 -8.40
C THR A 41 -6.54 -1.58 -7.33
N TYR A 42 -7.48 -2.33 -6.73
CA TYR A 42 -7.13 -3.33 -5.72
C TYR A 42 -6.28 -4.48 -6.28
N GLY A 43 -6.41 -4.80 -7.56
CA GLY A 43 -5.64 -5.87 -8.21
C GLY A 43 -4.23 -5.45 -8.63
N VAL A 44 -4.03 -4.21 -9.06
CA VAL A 44 -2.77 -3.81 -9.73
C VAL A 44 -1.87 -2.89 -8.91
N PHE A 45 -2.41 -2.19 -7.92
CA PHE A 45 -1.64 -1.13 -7.25
C PHE A 45 -0.47 -1.69 -6.42
N LEU A 46 -0.71 -2.74 -5.63
CA LEU A 46 0.32 -3.38 -4.79
C LEU A 46 1.52 -3.88 -5.62
N PRO A 47 1.35 -4.72 -6.66
CA PRO A 47 2.48 -5.20 -7.45
C PRO A 47 3.18 -4.09 -8.24
N LYS A 48 2.48 -3.01 -8.63
CA LYS A 48 3.10 -1.86 -9.30
C LYS A 48 3.95 -1.01 -8.37
N HIS A 49 3.58 -0.92 -7.09
CA HIS A 49 4.24 -0.07 -6.10
C HIS A 49 5.05 -0.87 -5.06
N ARG A 50 5.44 -2.11 -5.37
CA ARG A 50 6.34 -2.88 -4.52
C ARG A 50 7.81 -2.52 -4.74
N ILE A 51 8.67 -2.85 -3.78
CA ILE A 51 10.14 -2.82 -3.96
C ILE A 51 10.51 -3.69 -5.17
N GLY A 52 11.39 -3.15 -6.03
CA GLY A 52 11.82 -3.85 -7.25
C GLY A 52 10.76 -3.89 -8.35
N ASN A 53 9.75 -3.00 -8.32
CA ASN A 53 8.80 -2.90 -9.42
C ASN A 53 9.52 -2.51 -10.74
N PRO A 54 9.19 -3.16 -11.87
CA PRO A 54 9.89 -2.94 -13.15
C PRO A 54 9.51 -1.61 -13.83
N GLY A 55 8.44 -0.96 -13.38
CA GLY A 55 7.89 0.25 -14.00
C GLY A 55 8.46 1.56 -13.47
N GLY A 56 9.42 1.52 -12.53
CA GLY A 56 10.01 2.73 -11.93
C GLY A 56 9.06 3.53 -11.05
N TYR A 57 7.94 2.94 -10.61
CA TYR A 57 7.00 3.59 -9.70
C TYR A 57 7.61 3.74 -8.31
N THR A 58 7.18 4.77 -7.58
CA THR A 58 7.56 4.94 -6.17
C THR A 58 7.16 3.71 -5.37
N PRO A 59 8.11 3.03 -4.71
CA PRO A 59 7.81 1.86 -3.89
C PRO A 59 7.18 2.31 -2.57
N TYR A 60 6.01 1.76 -2.27
CA TYR A 60 5.32 1.93 -0.99
C TYR A 60 5.18 0.62 -0.21
N PHE A 61 5.37 -0.52 -0.89
CA PHE A 61 5.10 -1.84 -0.34
C PHE A 61 6.31 -2.76 -0.42
N GLU A 62 6.46 -3.60 0.58
CA GLU A 62 7.27 -4.81 0.52
C GLU A 62 6.33 -5.99 0.27
N GLN A 63 6.70 -6.89 -0.64
CA GLN A 63 5.98 -8.14 -0.88
C GLN A 63 6.72 -9.28 -0.19
N HIS A 64 5.98 -10.12 0.53
CA HIS A 64 6.50 -11.28 1.25
C HIS A 64 6.30 -12.57 0.45
N ASP A 65 7.01 -13.64 0.85
CA ASP A 65 7.01 -14.94 0.16
C ASP A 65 5.61 -15.58 0.07
N ASP A 66 4.73 -15.33 1.03
CA ASP A 66 3.35 -15.83 1.01
C ASP A 66 2.41 -15.00 0.11
N GLY A 67 2.92 -13.96 -0.55
CA GLY A 67 2.17 -13.04 -1.40
C GLY A 67 1.38 -11.96 -0.65
N SER A 68 1.56 -11.81 0.66
CA SER A 68 1.09 -10.64 1.40
C SER A 68 2.03 -9.44 1.21
N TYR A 69 1.56 -8.27 1.61
CA TYR A 69 2.29 -7.02 1.52
C TYR A 69 2.32 -6.31 2.88
N SER A 70 3.39 -5.53 3.10
CA SER A 70 3.49 -4.55 4.18
C SER A 70 3.74 -3.16 3.60
N LEU A 71 3.35 -2.11 4.33
CA LEU A 71 3.84 -0.76 4.03
C LEU A 71 5.31 -0.64 4.40
N ILE A 72 6.11 -0.03 3.54
CA ILE A 72 7.46 0.37 3.89
C ILE A 72 7.34 1.58 4.82
N GLU A 73 7.99 1.52 5.99
CA GLU A 73 8.09 2.71 6.83
C GLU A 73 8.94 3.78 6.12
N LEU A 74 8.30 4.84 5.66
CA LEU A 74 9.01 6.07 5.34
C LEU A 74 9.55 6.62 6.66
N LYS A 75 10.82 6.34 6.95
CA LYS A 75 11.54 6.98 8.06
C LYS A 75 11.34 8.49 7.92
N ARG A 76 10.54 9.08 8.81
CA ARG A 76 10.56 10.53 8.98
C ARG A 76 11.95 10.86 9.52
N HIS A 77 12.79 11.46 8.70
CA HIS A 77 13.93 12.20 9.23
C HIS A 77 13.34 13.25 10.16
N LYS A 78 13.59 13.05 11.46
CA LYS A 78 13.24 13.98 12.53
C LYS A 78 14.16 15.18 12.49
#